data_AF-A0A0M3IT50-F1
#
_entry.id   AF-A0A0M3IT50-F1
#
_cell.length_a   1.000
_cell.length_b   1.000
_cell.length_c   1.000
_cell.angle_alpha   90.00
_cell.angle_beta   90.00
_cell.angle_gamma   90.00
#
_symmetry.space_group_name_H-M   'P 1'
#
loop_
_entity.id
_entity.type
_entity.pdbx_description
1 polymer ?
#
loop_
_entity_poly.entity_id
_entity_poly.type
_entity_poly.pdbx_seq_one_letter_code
_entity_poly.pdbx_strand_id
1 'polypeptide(L)' 'MKRMPESIAISESEAKAFVCNAITVRNTVISPIGVSQETKDQLAKRGFSVTEIDMSEFMKSGGACQCLVLKL' A
#
# COMPACT_ATOMS: atom_id res chain seq x y z
N MET A 1 -3.72 2.97 25.29
CA MET A 1 -2.84 2.14 24.45
C MET A 1 -2.98 2.61 23.00
N LYS A 2 -1.95 3.23 22.41
CA LYS A 2 -1.98 3.64 20.99
C LYS A 2 -1.59 2.42 20.16
N ARG A 3 -2.54 1.78 19.46
CA ARG A 3 -2.25 0.69 18.53
C ARG A 3 -1.48 1.26 17.34
N MET A 4 -0.31 0.70 17.01
CA MET A 4 0.56 1.09 15.88
C MET A 4 1.03 2.57 15.90
N PRO A 5 1.97 2.93 16.79
CA PRO A 5 2.41 4.32 16.96
C PRO A 5 3.07 4.95 15.73
N GLU A 6 3.59 4.14 14.81
CA GLU A 6 4.29 4.58 13.60
C GLU A 6 3.46 4.44 12.31
N SER A 7 2.15 4.17 12.43
CA SER A 7 1.26 4.03 11.26
C SER A 7 1.18 5.33 10.45
N ILE A 8 1.18 5.20 9.13
CA ILE A 8 0.83 6.28 8.21
C ILE A 8 -0.69 6.19 7.98
N ALA A 9 -1.42 7.23 8.36
CA ALA A 9 -2.83 7.34 8.02
C ALA A 9 -2.97 7.65 6.52
N ILE A 10 -3.97 7.05 5.88
CA ILE A 10 -4.28 7.29 4.48
C ILE A 10 -5.68 7.90 4.36
N SER A 11 -5.95 8.52 3.22
CA SER A 11 -7.28 9.03 2.87
C SER A 11 -8.28 7.90 2.60
N GLU A 12 -9.58 8.22 2.65
CA GLU A 12 -10.63 7.28 2.26
C GLU A 12 -10.51 6.88 0.77
N SER A 13 -10.05 7.79 -0.09
CA SER A 13 -9.78 7.52 -1.51
C SER A 13 -8.69 6.45 -1.69
N GLU A 14 -7.59 6.55 -0.95
CA GLU A 14 -6.52 5.54 -0.98
C GLU A 14 -7.00 4.20 -0.43
N ALA A 15 -7.87 4.22 0.59
CA ALA A 15 -8.43 3.00 1.15
C ALA A 15 -9.32 2.27 0.14
N LYS A 16 -10.17 3.01 -0.59
CA LYS A 16 -10.99 2.48 -1.70
C LYS A 16 -10.15 1.99 -2.88
N ALA A 17 -8.96 2.56 -3.07
CA ALA A 17 -7.98 2.10 -4.05
C ALA A 17 -7.14 0.90 -3.57
N PHE A 18 -7.44 0.31 -2.40
CA PHE A 18 -6.73 -0.84 -1.83
C PHE A 18 -5.22 -0.58 -1.59
N VAL A 19 -4.81 0.66 -1.37
CA VAL A 19 -3.39 1.02 -1.12
C VAL A 19 -2.80 0.27 0.09
N CYS A 20 -3.60 0.02 1.12
CA CYS A 20 -3.16 -0.79 2.27
C CYS A 20 -2.96 -2.28 1.97
N ASN A 21 -3.49 -2.78 0.84
CA ASN A 21 -3.25 -4.14 0.37
C ASN A 21 -1.92 -4.23 -0.41
N ALA A 22 -0.93 -3.42 -0.04
CA ALA A 22 0.40 -3.44 -0.58
C ALA A 22 1.27 -4.54 0.05
N ILE A 23 2.31 -4.94 -0.67
CA ILE A 23 3.38 -5.78 -0.15
C ILE A 23 4.68 -4.97 -0.06
N THR A 24 5.58 -5.36 0.82
CA THR A 24 6.90 -4.74 0.91
C THR A 24 7.99 -5.76 0.64
N VAL A 25 8.83 -5.49 -0.35
CA VAL A 25 10.04 -6.27 -0.65
C VAL A 25 11.24 -5.37 -0.42
N ARG A 26 12.04 -5.70 0.61
CA ARG A 26 13.14 -4.85 1.09
C ARG A 26 12.63 -3.44 1.44
N ASN A 27 13.02 -2.44 0.66
CA ASN A 27 12.65 -1.04 0.83
C ASN A 27 11.63 -0.57 -0.22
N THR A 28 11.04 -1.48 -1.00
CA THR A 28 10.06 -1.13 -2.02
C THR A 28 8.68 -1.62 -1.62
N VAL A 29 7.76 -0.67 -1.48
CA VAL A 29 6.32 -0.91 -1.28
C VAL A 29 5.68 -1.05 -2.66
N ILE A 30 5.11 -2.21 -2.93
CA ILE A 30 4.38 -2.52 -4.17
C ILE A 30 2.90 -2.44 -3.85
N SER A 31 2.23 -1.43 -4.39
CA SER A 31 0.85 -1.06 -4.08
C SER A 31 -0.01 -1.06 -5.34
N PRO A 32 -1.34 -1.27 -5.24
CA PRO A 32 -2.25 -0.83 -6.29
C PRO A 32 -2.08 0.66 -6.60
N ILE A 33 -2.40 1.05 -7.83
CA ILE A 33 -2.46 2.46 -8.24
C ILE A 33 -3.45 3.23 -7.36
N GLY A 34 -3.03 4.39 -6.87
CA GLY A 34 -3.85 5.28 -6.07
C GLY A 34 -3.16 5.80 -4.80
N VAL A 35 -1.85 5.56 -4.64
CA VAL A 35 -1.09 6.06 -3.48
C VAL A 35 -0.92 7.57 -3.60
N SER A 36 -1.39 8.32 -2.60
CA SER A 36 -1.26 9.77 -2.60
C SER A 36 0.21 10.20 -2.49
N GLN A 37 0.50 11.43 -2.95
CA GLN A 37 1.84 11.98 -2.81
C GLN A 37 2.25 12.14 -1.34
N GLU A 38 1.32 12.48 -0.45
CA GLU A 38 1.58 12.58 1.00
C GLU A 38 2.03 11.23 1.56
N THR A 39 1.32 10.14 1.25
CA THR A 39 1.71 8.79 1.67
C THR A 39 3.07 8.39 1.09
N LYS A 40 3.34 8.69 -0.19
CA LYS A 40 4.65 8.45 -0.82
C LYS A 40 5.77 9.20 -0.11
N ASP A 41 5.56 10.47 0.24
CA ASP A 41 6.56 11.29 0.93
C ASP A 41 6.81 10.79 2.36
N GLN A 42 5.77 10.35 3.06
CA GLN A 42 5.88 9.74 4.39
C GLN A 42 6.66 8.41 4.35
N LEU A 43 6.44 7.59 3.32
CA LEU A 43 7.20 6.36 3.09
C LEU A 43 8.66 6.67 2.72
N ALA A 44 8.89 7.66 1.85
CA ALA A 44 10.23 8.10 1.45
C ALA A 44 11.07 8.60 2.64
N LYS A 45 10.48 9.38 3.55
CA LYS A 45 11.13 9.82 4.80
C LYS A 45 11.56 8.66 5.71
N ARG A 46 10.93 7.49 5.56
CA ARG A 46 11.25 6.26 6.29
C ARG A 46 12.16 5.32 5.49
N GLY A 47 12.68 5.76 4.34
CA GLY A 47 13.59 4.97 3.49
C GLY A 47 12.89 3.94 2.60
N PHE A 48 11.60 4.14 2.30
CA PHE A 48 10.85 3.30 1.37
C PHE A 48 10.60 4.00 0.04
N SER A 49 10.65 3.24 -1.06
CA SER A 49 10.15 3.66 -2.37
C SER A 49 8.80 2.99 -2.66
N VAL A 50 7.98 3.61 -3.51
CA VAL A 50 6.67 3.08 -3.89
C VAL A 50 6.67 2.74 -5.38
N THR A 51 6.23 1.53 -5.71
CA THR A 51 5.93 1.10 -7.08
C THR A 51 4.46 0.77 -7.16
N GLU A 52 3.74 1.46 -8.05
CA GLU A 52 2.32 1.22 -8.28
C GLU A 52 2.14 0.24 -9.43
N ILE A 53 1.20 -0.69 -9.25
CA ILE A 53 0.83 -1.68 -10.26
C ILE A 53 -0.68 -1.66 -10.49
N ASP A 54 -1.10 -1.88 -11.73
CA ASP A 54 -2.51 -1.99 -12.06
C ASP A 54 -3.07 -3.32 -11.53
N MET A 55 -4.00 -3.22 -10.58
CA MET A 55 -4.68 -4.34 -9.93
C MET A 55 -6.18 -4.37 -10.23
N SER A 56 -6.65 -3.57 -11.19
CA SER A 56 -8.07 -3.33 -11.46
C SER A 56 -8.90 -4.60 -11.66
N GLU A 57 -8.36 -5.62 -12.35
CA GLU A 57 -9.05 -6.90 -12.56
C GLU A 57 -9.19 -7.72 -11.28
N PHE A 58 -8.20 -7.72 -10.40
CA PHE A 58 -8.25 -8.45 -9.12
C PHE A 58 -9.15 -7.74 -8.09
N MET A 59 -9.21 -6.40 -8.16
CA MET A 59 -10.07 -5.60 -7.29
C MET A 59 -11.56 -5.90 -7.51
N LYS A 60 -11.95 -6.35 -8.71
CA LYS A 60 -13.33 -6.85 -8.97
C LYS A 60 -13.72 -8.03 -8.08
N SER A 61 -12.73 -8.83 -7.66
CA SER A 61 -12.90 -9.95 -6.73
C SER A 61 -12.58 -9.59 -5.27
N GLY A 62 -12.31 -8.31 -4.97
CA GLY A 62 -11.97 -7.83 -3.63
C GLY A 62 -10.53 -8.09 -3.19
N GLY A 63 -9.62 -8.44 -4.12
CA GLY A 63 -8.20 -8.69 -3.84
C GLY A 63 -7.26 -7.67 -4.48
N ALA A 64 -6.07 -7.52 -3.92
CA ALA A 64 -4.97 -6.70 -4.45
C ALA A 64 -3.61 -7.37 -4.11
N CYS A 65 -2.49 -6.63 -4.03
CA CYS A 65 -1.13 -7.21 -3.96
C CYS A 65 -0.96 -8.23 -2.82
N GLN A 66 -1.26 -7.86 -1.57
CA GLN A 66 -1.05 -8.71 -0.39
C GLN A 66 -1.94 -9.96 -0.41
N CYS A 67 -3.12 -9.89 -1.02
CA CYS A 67 -4.01 -11.05 -1.14
C CYS A 67 -3.48 -12.13 -2.09
N LEU A 68 -2.60 -11.77 -3.04
CA LEU A 68 -2.06 -12.69 -4.05
C LEU A 68 -0.69 -13.25 -3.69
N VAL A 69 -0.14 -12.87 -2.54
CA VAL A 69 1.20 -13.28 -2.11
C VAL A 69 1.13 -14.04 -0.80
N LEU A 70 1.68 -15.25 -0.82
CA LEU A 70 2.00 -16.00 0.39
C LEU A 70 3.51 -15.93 0.60
N LYS A 71 3.93 -15.36 1.74
CA LYS A 71 5.33 -15.36 2.15
C LYS A 71 5.64 -16.69 2.85
N LEU A 72 6.59 -17.44 2.30
CA LEU A 72 7.09 -18.71 2.85
C LEU A 72 8.20 -18.48 3.88
#